data_AF-A0A8T9CCP7-F1
#
_entry.id   AF-A0A8T9CCP7-F1
#
_cell.length_a   1.000
_cell.length_b   1.000
_cell.length_c   1.000
_cell.angle_alpha   90.00
_cell.angle_beta   90.00
_cell.angle_gamma   90.00
#
_symmetry.space_group_name_H-M   'P 1'
#
loop_
_entity.id
_entity.type
_entity.pdbx_description
1 polymer ?
#
loop_
_entity_poly.entity_id
_entity_poly.type
_entity_poly.pdbx_seq_one_letter_code
_entity_poly.pdbx_strand_id
1 'polypeptide(L)'
;MVQYVITPWRNRSELLLARQHLYQQKRDDEERRRAVAQVSVWMQRGNCPHLVESTAILTSAILNDVPGNSTYCVRAAYSAAFCRLRVIESESFGLCYWSLFVLMVPVNGLART
;
A
#
# COMPACT_ATOMS: atom_id res chain seq x y z
N MET A 1 -18.62 13.13 19.90
CA MET A 1 -17.17 13.00 20.12
C MET A 1 -16.47 12.97 18.77
N VAL A 2 -15.43 13.78 18.57
CA VAL A 2 -14.71 13.92 17.30
C VAL A 2 -13.76 12.74 17.12
N GLN A 3 -13.91 11.97 16.05
CA GLN A 3 -13.02 10.84 15.73
C GLN A 3 -11.73 11.38 15.10
N TYR A 4 -10.63 11.34 15.85
CA TYR A 4 -9.31 11.62 15.32
C TYR A 4 -8.68 10.35 14.75
N VAL A 5 -8.49 10.32 13.43
CA VAL A 5 -7.79 9.23 12.75
C VAL A 5 -6.33 9.62 12.62
N ILE A 6 -5.46 8.98 13.42
CA ILE A 6 -4.01 9.17 13.34
C ILE A 6 -3.52 8.38 12.12
N THR A 7 -2.96 9.10 11.14
CA THR A 7 -2.41 8.49 9.93
C THR A 7 -0.88 8.55 9.95
N PRO A 8 -0.19 7.55 9.39
CA PRO A 8 1.28 7.48 9.43
C PRO A 8 1.99 8.39 8.40
N TRP A 9 1.25 8.90 7.40
CA TRP A 9 1.75 9.83 6.39
C TRP A 9 1.66 11.29 6.88
N ARG A 10 2.64 12.12 6.50
CA ARG A 10 2.73 13.52 6.97
C ARG A 10 1.69 14.40 6.28
N ASN A 11 1.48 14.17 4.99
CA ASN A 11 0.55 14.91 4.15
C ASN A 11 -0.24 13.95 3.23
N ARG A 12 -1.47 14.32 2.86
CA ARG A 12 -2.28 13.55 1.89
C ARG A 12 -1.60 13.41 0.52
N SER A 13 -0.79 14.40 0.13
CA SER A 13 -0.02 14.39 -1.11
C SER A 13 1.03 13.26 -1.15
N GLU A 14 1.67 12.93 -0.02
CA GLU A 14 2.63 11.82 0.04
C GLU A 14 1.95 10.48 -0.26
N LEU A 15 0.73 10.28 0.23
CA LEU A 15 -0.06 9.09 -0.05
C LEU A 15 -0.44 9.00 -1.54
N LEU A 16 -0.83 10.12 -2.16
CA LEU A 16 -1.17 10.16 -3.58
C LEU A 16 0.06 9.91 -4.47
N LEU A 17 1.23 10.42 -4.08
CA LEU A 17 2.49 10.16 -4.77
C LEU A 17 2.90 8.69 -4.64
N ALA A 18 2.88 8.12 -3.44
CA ALA A 18 3.17 6.70 -3.22
C ALA A 18 2.24 5.80 -4.05
N ARG A 19 0.94 6.13 -4.08
CA ARG A 19 -0.03 5.48 -4.98
C ARG A 19 0.40 5.59 -6.44
N GLN A 20 0.72 6.79 -6.91
CA GLN A 20 1.13 7.01 -8.29
C GLN A 20 2.35 6.14 -8.65
N HIS A 21 3.39 6.15 -7.82
CA HIS A 21 4.60 5.35 -8.05
C HIS A 21 4.34 3.84 -8.00
N LEU A 22 3.46 3.35 -7.12
CA LEU A 22 3.10 1.93 -7.06
C LEU A 22 2.34 1.46 -8.31
N TYR A 23 1.44 2.29 -8.87
CA TYR A 23 0.66 1.96 -10.06
C TYR A 23 1.33 2.33 -11.38
N GLN A 24 2.45 3.06 -11.36
CA GLN A 24 3.18 3.47 -12.57
C GLN A 24 3.95 2.27 -13.16
N GLN A 25 3.22 1.40 -13.86
CA GLN A 25 3.66 0.09 -14.34
C GLN A 25 4.85 0.09 -15.33
N LYS A 26 5.25 1.24 -15.90
CA LYS A 26 6.04 1.28 -17.13
C LYS A 26 7.32 2.12 -17.11
N ARG A 27 7.60 2.92 -16.08
CA ARG A 27 8.61 4.00 -16.23
C ARG A 27 9.86 3.87 -15.39
N ASP A 28 9.80 3.32 -14.17
CA ASP A 28 11.02 3.21 -13.37
C ASP A 28 10.89 2.21 -12.22
N ASP A 29 11.70 1.16 -12.22
CA ASP A 29 11.76 0.21 -11.10
C ASP A 29 12.37 0.84 -9.84
N GLU A 30 13.22 1.86 -10.03
CA GLU A 30 13.84 2.58 -8.93
C GLU A 30 12.83 3.43 -8.15
N GLU A 31 11.91 4.12 -8.84
CA GLU A 31 10.82 4.84 -8.18
C GLU A 31 9.89 3.90 -7.41
N ARG A 32 9.62 2.71 -7.96
CA ARG A 32 8.81 1.69 -7.28
C ARG A 32 9.51 1.18 -6.02
N ARG A 33 10.83 0.96 -6.05
CA ARG A 33 11.61 0.60 -4.86
C ARG A 33 11.57 1.70 -3.80
N ARG A 34 11.69 2.97 -4.21
CA ARG A 34 11.56 4.11 -3.29
C ARG A 34 10.17 4.19 -2.65
N ALA A 35 9.11 3.96 -3.43
CA ALA A 35 7.75 3.91 -2.89
C ALA A 35 7.56 2.76 -1.89
N VAL A 36 8.10 1.56 -2.18
CA VAL A 36 8.09 0.43 -1.22
C VAL A 36 8.86 0.77 0.06
N ALA A 37 10.01 1.43 -0.05
CA ALA A 37 10.80 1.87 1.10
C ALA A 37 10.08 2.94 1.95
N GLN A 38 9.33 3.84 1.31
CA GLN A 38 8.49 4.80 2.05
C GLN A 38 7.37 4.08 2.83
N VAL A 39 6.70 3.11 2.20
CA VAL A 39 5.65 2.35 2.86
C VAL A 39 6.20 1.49 4.00
N SER A 40 7.41 0.93 3.87
CA SER A 40 8.03 0.18 4.97
C SER A 40 8.38 1.06 6.18
N VAL A 41 8.72 2.33 5.96
CA VAL A 41 8.84 3.31 7.06
C VAL A 41 7.49 3.57 7.73
N TRP A 42 6.39 3.60 6.97
CA TRP A 42 5.03 3.72 7.55
C TRP A 42 4.62 2.47 8.33
N MET A 43 5.02 1.27 7.89
CA MET A 43 4.80 0.02 8.64
C MET A 43 5.46 0.07 10.01
N GLN A 44 6.70 0.56 10.10
CA GLN A 44 7.43 0.67 11.37
C GLN A 44 6.82 1.67 12.35
N ARG A 45 6.09 2.67 11.85
CA ARG A 45 5.41 3.69 12.69
C ARG A 45 4.09 3.20 13.29
N GLY A 46 3.54 2.10 12.79
CA GLY A 46 2.21 1.61 13.17
C GLY A 46 1.08 2.39 12.47
N ASN A 47 -0.15 1.87 12.59
CA ASN A 47 -1.38 2.42 11.98
C ASN A 47 -1.38 2.49 10.44
N CYS A 48 -0.50 1.74 9.76
CA CYS A 48 -0.57 1.62 8.30
C CYS A 48 -1.81 0.80 7.90
N PRO A 49 -2.61 1.25 6.92
CA PRO A 49 -3.69 0.44 6.40
C PRO A 49 -3.09 -0.82 5.80
N HIS A 50 -3.61 -1.95 6.23
CA HIS A 50 -3.15 -3.27 5.80
C HIS A 50 -3.14 -3.50 4.27
N LEU A 51 -4.05 -2.84 3.56
CA LEU A 51 -4.07 -2.84 2.09
C LEU A 51 -2.82 -2.18 1.49
N VAL A 52 -2.34 -1.10 2.11
CA VAL A 52 -1.11 -0.40 1.70
C VAL A 52 0.11 -1.27 2.02
N GLU A 53 0.08 -1.98 3.14
CA GLU A 53 1.15 -2.93 3.48
C GLU A 53 1.25 -4.10 2.49
N SER A 54 0.12 -4.72 2.18
CA SER A 54 0.05 -5.87 1.28
C SER A 54 0.48 -5.51 -0.16
N THR A 55 0.11 -4.32 -0.63
CA THR A 55 0.51 -3.81 -1.96
C THR A 55 2.00 -3.50 -2.04
N ALA A 56 2.61 -2.96 -0.98
CA ALA A 56 4.05 -2.75 -0.92
C ALA A 56 4.82 -4.08 -0.96
N ILE A 57 4.37 -5.10 -0.20
CA ILE A 57 4.99 -6.43 -0.21
C ILE A 57 4.83 -7.08 -1.60
N LEU A 58 3.65 -7.01 -2.23
CA LEU A 58 3.45 -7.50 -3.60
C LEU A 58 4.37 -6.80 -4.61
N THR A 59 4.47 -5.47 -4.52
CA THR A 59 5.33 -4.69 -5.42
C THR A 59 6.79 -5.06 -5.23
N SER A 60 7.22 -5.30 -3.98
CA SER A 60 8.57 -5.81 -3.68
C SER A 60 8.82 -7.20 -4.26
N ALA A 61 7.81 -8.08 -4.27
CA ALA A 61 7.92 -9.41 -4.86
C ALA A 61 8.07 -9.33 -6.39
N ILE A 62 7.30 -8.46 -7.06
CA ILE A 62 7.41 -8.20 -8.50
C ILE A 62 8.79 -7.65 -8.86
N LEU A 63 9.35 -6.75 -8.04
CA LEU A 63 10.69 -6.20 -8.27
C LEU A 63 11.82 -7.21 -8.06
N ASN A 64 11.58 -8.28 -7.29
CA ASN A 64 12.53 -9.38 -7.07
C ASN A 64 12.35 -10.54 -8.07
N ASP A 65 11.38 -10.44 -8.98
CA ASP A 65 11.08 -11.44 -10.01
C ASP A 65 11.98 -11.24 -11.23
N VAL A 66 13.29 -11.40 -11.01
CA VAL A 66 14.34 -11.29 -12.04
C VAL A 66 14.84 -12.71 -12.37
N PRO A 67 15.06 -13.05 -13.65
CA PRO A 67 15.58 -14.36 -14.06
C PRO A 67 17.00 -14.54 -13.50
N GLY A 68 17.11 -15.31 -12.41
CA GLY A 68 18.34 -15.49 -11.64
C GLY A 68 18.10 -15.69 -10.14
N ASN A 69 16.92 -15.28 -9.65
CA ASN A 69 16.52 -15.51 -8.27
C ASN A 69 15.84 -16.88 -8.08
N SER A 70 15.89 -17.45 -6.87
CA SER A 70 15.30 -18.77 -6.63
C SER A 70 13.77 -18.70 -6.71
N THR A 71 13.18 -19.60 -7.51
CA THR A 71 11.73 -19.68 -7.73
C THR A 71 10.96 -19.92 -6.43
N TYR A 72 11.62 -20.54 -5.44
CA TYR A 72 11.10 -20.74 -4.09
C TYR A 72 10.89 -19.41 -3.34
N CYS A 73 11.87 -18.51 -3.34
CA CYS A 73 11.78 -17.22 -2.65
C CYS A 73 10.66 -16.34 -3.23
N VAL A 74 10.51 -16.32 -4.55
CA VAL A 74 9.45 -15.56 -5.23
C VAL A 74 8.07 -16.10 -4.83
N ARG A 75 7.87 -17.42 -4.85
CA ARG A 75 6.59 -18.04 -4.44
C ARG A 75 6.28 -17.76 -2.97
N ALA A 76 7.26 -17.88 -2.08
CA ALA A 76 7.09 -17.58 -0.66
C ALA A 76 6.69 -16.11 -0.43
N ALA A 77 7.33 -15.17 -1.15
CA ALA A 77 7.00 -13.75 -1.07
C ALA A 77 5.56 -13.44 -1.53
N TYR A 78 5.13 -14.03 -2.65
CA TYR A 78 3.75 -13.93 -3.11
C TYR A 78 2.76 -14.52 -2.11
N SER A 79 3.02 -15.74 -1.62
CA SER A 79 2.18 -16.38 -0.61
C SER A 79 2.05 -15.53 0.66
N ALA A 80 3.16 -14.97 1.16
CA ALA A 80 3.14 -14.11 2.34
C ALA A 80 2.31 -12.82 2.13
N ALA A 81 2.39 -12.23 0.93
CA ALA A 81 1.59 -11.04 0.60
C ALA A 81 0.09 -11.35 0.56
N PHE A 82 -0.29 -12.49 -0.04
CA PHE A 82 -1.68 -12.94 -0.08
C PHE A 82 -2.22 -13.35 1.30
N CYS A 83 -1.42 -14.05 2.10
CA CYS A 83 -1.78 -14.44 3.46
C CYS A 83 -2.04 -13.22 4.32
N ARG A 84 -1.21 -12.18 4.20
CA ARG A 84 -1.46 -10.91 4.88
C ARG A 84 -2.80 -10.35 4.44
N LEU A 85 -3.03 -10.13 3.14
CA LEU A 85 -4.29 -9.55 2.62
C LEU A 85 -5.56 -10.24 3.15
N ARG A 86 -5.57 -11.57 3.31
CA ARG A 86 -6.72 -12.34 3.84
C ARG A 86 -6.81 -12.45 5.37
N VAL A 87 -5.69 -12.48 6.09
CA VAL A 87 -5.67 -12.75 7.55
C VAL A 87 -6.32 -11.65 8.39
N ILE A 88 -6.58 -10.46 7.84
CA ILE A 88 -7.25 -9.36 8.58
C ILE A 88 -8.78 -9.35 8.38
N GLU A 89 -9.34 -10.27 7.59
CA GLU A 89 -10.81 -10.41 7.51
C GLU A 89 -11.41 -10.95 8.83
N SER A 90 -10.61 -11.52 9.74
CA SER A 90 -11.12 -12.10 11.01
C SER A 90 -11.03 -11.21 12.26
N GLU A 91 -10.38 -10.03 12.26
CA GLU A 91 -10.14 -9.28 13.51
C GLU A 91 -10.60 -7.80 13.57
N SER A 92 -11.14 -7.20 12.50
CA SER A 92 -11.51 -5.76 12.54
C SER A 92 -12.59 -5.31 11.55
N PHE A 93 -13.68 -6.07 11.41
CA PHE A 93 -14.79 -5.76 10.49
C PHE A 93 -15.51 -4.40 10.70
N GLY A 94 -15.25 -3.67 11.80
CA GLY A 94 -15.98 -2.45 12.13
C GLY A 94 -15.41 -1.12 11.60
N LEU A 95 -14.07 -0.97 11.54
CA LEU A 95 -13.44 0.35 11.35
C LEU A 95 -12.80 0.57 9.97
N CYS A 96 -12.42 -0.51 9.28
CA CYS A 96 -11.74 -0.42 7.98
C CYS A 96 -12.67 -0.02 6.82
N TYR A 97 -13.98 -0.30 6.93
CA TYR A 97 -14.95 0.04 5.88
C TYR A 97 -15.09 1.56 5.65
N TRP A 98 -14.86 2.38 6.68
CA TRP A 98 -14.85 3.84 6.57
C TRP A 98 -13.63 4.38 5.83
N SER A 99 -12.46 3.75 5.97
CA SER A 99 -11.24 4.17 5.25
C SER A 99 -11.29 3.82 3.76
N LEU A 100 -11.92 2.70 3.39
CA LEU A 100 -12.18 2.35 1.99
C LEU A 100 -13.08 3.38 1.30
N PHE A 101 -14.06 3.94 2.00
CA PHE A 101 -14.91 5.00 1.43
C PHE A 101 -14.11 6.27 1.09
N VAL A 102 -13.09 6.61 1.86
CA VAL A 102 -12.25 7.81 1.61
C VAL A 102 -11.24 7.60 0.47
N LEU A 103 -10.80 6.36 0.23
CA LEU A 103 -9.85 6.03 -0.85
C LEU A 103 -10.54 5.69 -2.18
N MET A 104 -11.81 5.27 -2.16
CA MET A 104 -12.58 4.86 -3.33
C MET A 104 -13.46 5.98 -3.91
N VAL A 105 -13.70 7.09 -3.18
CA VAL A 105 -14.43 8.23 -3.77
C VAL A 105 -13.51 8.99 -4.73
N PRO A 106 -13.88 9.08 -6.03
CA PRO A 106 -13.13 9.87 -6.99
C PRO A 106 -13.27 11.35 -6.62
N VAL A 107 -12.14 12.02 -6.38
CA VAL A 107 -12.06 13.50 -6.35
C VAL A 107 -12.16 13.99 -7.80
N ASN A 108 -13.37 13.91 -8.37
CA ASN A 108 -13.77 14.62 -9.58
C ASN A 108 -14.86 15.61 -9.17
N GLY A 109 -14.46 16.82 -8.78
CA GLY A 109 -15.41 17.89 -8.53
C GLY A 109 -14.94 18.92 -7.50
N LEU A 110 -13.87 19.66 -7.79
CA LEU A 110 -13.65 21.02 -7.26
C LEU A 110 -12.50 21.69 -8.00
N ALA A 111 -12.69 21.89 -9.30
CA ALA A 111 -11.91 22.81 -10.12
C ALA A 111 -12.79 23.28 -11.28
N ARG A 112 -13.74 24.18 -10.96
CA ARG A 112 -14.41 25.07 -11.91
C ARG A 112 -15.07 26.20 -11.12
N THR A 113 -14.30 27.27 -10.93
CA THR A 113 -14.80 28.65 -10.89
C THR A 113 -14.53 29.25 -12.24
#